data_AF-A0A963LK87-F1
#
_entry.id   AF-A0A963LK87-F1
#
_cell.length_a   1.000
_cell.length_b   1.000
_cell.length_c   1.000
_cell.angle_alpha   90.00
_cell.angle_beta   90.00
_cell.angle_gamma   90.00
#
_symmetry.space_group_name_H-M   'P 1'
#
loop_
_entity.id
_entity.type
_entity.pdbx_description
1 polymer ?
#
loop_
_entity_poly.entity_id
_entity_poly.type
_entity_poly.pdbx_seq_one_letter_code
_entity_poly.pdbx_strand_id
1 'polypeptide(L)'
;MADRTNWADGPSMSERIPPEQRPTVIQFSRTQAEEEALRLQKRYPSGLFVLFEATHITKMVEIPSHVNLRGDPFLFDNVAVLAKVSDDVPF
;
A
#
# COMPACT_ATOMS: atom_id res chain seq x y z
N MET A 1 13.42 10.18 -32.26
CA MET A 1 13.98 10.07 -30.90
C MET A 1 12.81 10.26 -29.95
N ALA A 2 12.26 9.18 -29.41
CA ALA A 2 11.10 9.26 -28.52
C ALA A 2 11.54 9.85 -27.18
N ASP A 3 10.95 10.99 -26.86
CA ASP A 3 11.09 11.69 -25.59
C ASP A 3 10.68 10.76 -24.46
N ARG A 4 11.56 10.57 -23.48
CA ARG A 4 11.31 9.73 -22.29
C ARG A 4 10.44 10.57 -21.36
N THR A 5 9.15 10.65 -21.71
CA THR A 5 8.13 11.36 -20.96
C THR A 5 8.26 11.07 -19.46
N ASN A 6 8.49 12.16 -18.72
CA ASN A 6 8.52 12.24 -17.28
C ASN A 6 7.40 11.41 -16.65
N TRP A 7 7.78 10.31 -16.00
CA TRP A 7 6.93 9.64 -15.00
C TRP A 7 6.83 10.44 -13.69
N ALA A 8 7.40 11.64 -13.64
CA ALA A 8 7.46 12.50 -12.46
C ALA A 8 6.20 13.38 -12.27
N ASP A 9 5.30 13.45 -13.25
CA ASP A 9 4.07 14.26 -13.19
C ASP A 9 2.85 13.44 -12.74
N GLY A 10 3.07 12.38 -11.93
CA GLY A 10 2.02 11.87 -11.06
C GLY A 10 1.61 12.95 -10.05
N PRO A 11 0.39 12.91 -9.47
CA PRO A 11 -0.06 13.91 -8.49
C PRO A 11 1.04 14.17 -7.47
N SER A 12 1.47 15.44 -7.42
CA SER A 12 2.63 15.91 -6.66
C SER A 12 2.47 15.52 -5.19
N MET A 13 3.22 14.51 -4.76
CA MET A 13 3.18 13.94 -3.42
C MET A 13 1.78 13.47 -3.00
N SER A 14 1.64 12.17 -2.77
CA SER A 14 0.73 11.69 -1.74
C SER A 14 0.95 12.56 -0.48
N GLU A 15 -0.02 13.41 -0.13
CA GLU A 15 0.02 14.19 1.10
C GLU A 15 0.16 13.18 2.23
N ARG A 16 1.41 12.99 2.71
CA ARG A 16 1.69 12.05 3.77
C ARG A 16 0.98 12.58 5.00
N ILE A 17 0.16 11.73 5.62
CA ILE A 17 -0.48 12.05 6.89
C ILE A 17 0.62 12.52 7.86
N PRO A 18 0.49 13.75 8.43
CA PRO A 18 1.46 14.29 9.37
C PRO A 18 1.73 13.29 10.50
N PRO A 19 2.98 13.13 10.98
CA PRO A 19 3.35 12.12 11.97
C PRO A 19 2.42 12.05 13.19
N GLU A 20 1.99 13.20 13.68
CA GLU A 20 1.09 13.38 14.82
C GLU A 20 -0.38 13.00 14.54
N GLN A 21 -0.75 12.87 13.26
CA GLN A 21 -2.08 12.45 12.80
C GLN A 21 -2.09 11.03 12.24
N ARG A 22 -0.94 10.33 12.24
CA ARG A 22 -0.86 8.97 11.72
C ARG A 22 -1.68 8.01 12.57
N PRO A 23 -2.38 7.06 11.96
CA PRO A 23 -3.03 5.99 12.71
C PRO A 23 -1.98 5.25 13.55
N THR A 24 -2.18 5.19 14.86
CA THR A 24 -1.32 4.43 15.78
C THR A 24 -1.82 2.99 15.98
N VAL A 25 -3.04 2.70 15.55
CA VAL A 25 -3.69 1.39 15.68
C VAL A 25 -4.23 0.99 14.32
N ILE A 26 -3.93 -0.24 13.93
CA ILE A 26 -4.42 -0.91 12.73
C ILE A 26 -5.47 -1.93 13.20
N GLN A 27 -6.64 -1.94 12.58
CA GLN A 27 -7.78 -2.76 12.99
C GLN A 27 -7.92 -3.94 12.04
N PHE A 28 -7.73 -5.16 12.53
CA PHE A 28 -7.69 -6.38 11.71
C PHE A 28 -8.98 -6.73 10.95
N SER A 29 -10.08 -6.01 11.21
CA SER A 29 -11.40 -6.23 10.62
C SER A 29 -12.06 -4.89 10.29
N ARG A 30 -12.67 -4.81 9.10
CA ARG A 30 -13.50 -3.68 8.68
C ARG A 30 -14.56 -3.33 9.72
N THR A 31 -15.28 -4.33 10.24
CA THR A 31 -16.35 -4.11 11.20
C THR A 31 -15.83 -3.46 12.48
N GLN A 32 -14.70 -3.93 13.00
CA GLN A 32 -14.07 -3.34 14.18
C GLN A 32 -13.62 -1.90 13.92
N ALA A 33 -13.12 -1.63 12.72
CA ALA A 33 -12.68 -0.30 12.34
C ALA A 33 -13.84 0.71 12.21
N GLU A 34 -14.98 0.26 11.66
CA GLU A 34 -16.20 1.07 11.58
C GLU A 34 -16.80 1.35 12.96
N GLU A 35 -16.86 0.34 13.85
CA GLU A 35 -17.31 0.51 15.23
C GLU A 35 -16.44 1.52 15.99
N GLU A 36 -15.12 1.45 15.80
CA GLU A 36 -14.18 2.37 16.41
C GLU A 36 -14.34 3.80 15.88
N ALA A 37 -14.52 3.97 14.56
CA ALA A 37 -14.80 5.28 13.97
C ALA A 37 -16.09 5.89 14.55
N LEU A 38 -17.15 5.10 14.71
CA LEU A 38 -18.40 5.54 15.33
C LEU A 38 -18.23 5.88 16.81
N ARG A 39 -17.43 5.10 17.56
CA ARG A 39 -17.09 5.39 18.96
C ARG A 39 -16.34 6.71 19.08
N LEU A 40 -15.39 6.97 18.19
CA LEU A 40 -14.61 8.21 18.14
C LEU A 40 -15.47 9.42 17.78
N GLN A 41 -16.36 9.29 16.80
CA GLN A 41 -17.30 10.37 16.44
C GLN A 41 -18.23 10.73 17.61
N LYS A 42 -18.73 9.74 18.35
CA LYS A 42 -19.55 9.97 19.55
C LYS A 42 -18.76 10.67 20.66
N ARG A 43 -17.49 10.33 20.83
CA ARG A 43 -16.60 10.90 21.85
C ARG A 43 -16.16 12.33 21.49
N TYR A 44 -15.96 12.61 20.22
CA TYR A 44 -15.45 13.88 19.69
C TYR A 44 -16.31 14.38 18.53
N PRO A 45 -17.46 15.01 18.81
CA PRO A 45 -18.46 15.35 17.78
C PRO A 45 -17.97 16.31 16.70
N SER A 46 -16.96 17.12 16.99
CA SER A 46 -16.35 18.07 16.05
C SER A 46 -15.16 17.49 15.27
N GLY A 47 -14.74 16.26 15.59
CA GLY A 47 -13.64 15.59 14.90
C GLY A 47 -14.09 15.01 13.57
N LEU A 48 -13.20 15.05 12.57
CA LEU A 48 -13.32 14.27 11.35
C LEU A 48 -12.49 13.00 11.51
N PHE A 49 -13.15 11.84 11.44
CA PHE A 49 -12.48 10.55 11.47
C PHE A 49 -12.61 9.89 10.11
N VAL A 50 -11.51 9.31 9.63
CA VAL A 50 -11.44 8.63 8.34
C VAL A 50 -10.97 7.20 8.55
N LEU A 51 -11.58 6.28 7.81
CA LEU A 51 -11.17 4.88 7.77
C LEU A 51 -10.32 4.67 6.52
N PHE A 52 -9.13 4.10 6.70
CA PHE A 52 -8.26 3.69 5.61
C PHE A 52 -8.23 2.16 5.53
N GLU A 53 -8.40 1.63 4.33
CA GLU A 53 -8.29 0.20 4.04
C GLU A 53 -7.04 -0.05 3.19
N ALA A 54 -6.19 -0.97 3.65
CA ALA A 54 -5.01 -1.37 2.90
C ALA A 54 -5.43 -2.25 1.71
N THR A 55 -5.36 -1.70 0.49
CA THR A 55 -5.72 -2.45 -0.72
C THR A 55 -4.55 -3.19 -1.37
N HIS A 56 -3.32 -2.69 -1.14
CA HIS A 56 -2.10 -3.22 -1.75
C HIS A 56 -0.91 -3.09 -0.79
N ILE A 57 0.01 -4.04 -0.87
CA ILE A 57 1.28 -4.05 -0.15
C ILE A 57 2.45 -4.17 -1.12
N THR A 58 3.59 -3.60 -0.77
CA THR A 58 4.83 -3.84 -1.51
C THR A 58 5.47 -5.13 -0.98
N LYS A 59 5.73 -6.09 -1.87
CA LYS A 59 6.38 -7.36 -1.55
C LYS A 59 7.61 -7.55 -2.44
N MET A 60 8.68 -8.10 -1.89
CA MET A 60 9.82 -8.53 -2.69
C MET A 60 9.48 -9.85 -3.39
N VAL A 61 9.63 -9.89 -4.71
CA VAL A 61 9.45 -11.08 -5.54
C VAL A 61 10.72 -11.34 -6.32
N GLU A 62 11.10 -12.61 -6.37
CA GLU A 62 12.23 -13.08 -7.15
C GLU A 62 11.80 -13.23 -8.62
N ILE A 63 12.49 -12.53 -9.52
CA ILE A 63 12.25 -12.60 -10.96
C ILE A 63 13.51 -13.08 -11.68
N PRO A 64 13.38 -13.90 -12.73
CA PRO A 64 14.52 -14.25 -13.59
C PRO A 64 15.18 -12.99 -14.15
N SER A 65 16.47 -12.80 -13.89
CA SER A 65 17.25 -11.71 -14.47
C SER A 65 17.99 -12.14 -15.73
N HIS A 66 18.39 -13.43 -15.81
CA HIS A 66 19.09 -13.97 -16.97
C HIS A 66 18.58 -15.37 -17.34
N VAL A 67 18.47 -15.62 -18.64
CA VAL A 67 18.10 -16.92 -19.22
C VAL A 67 19.26 -17.49 -20.03
N ASN A 68 19.43 -18.80 -20.01
CA ASN A 68 20.42 -19.50 -20.83
C ASN A 68 19.94 -19.60 -22.29
N LEU A 69 20.76 -20.17 -23.19
CA LEU A 69 20.41 -20.35 -24.61
C LEU A 69 19.22 -21.30 -24.85
N ARG A 70 18.82 -22.09 -23.85
CA ARG A 70 17.62 -22.97 -23.88
C ARG A 70 16.37 -22.26 -23.36
N GLY A 71 16.51 -21.06 -22.81
CA GLY A 71 15.43 -20.29 -22.19
C GLY A 71 15.25 -20.55 -20.69
N ASP A 72 16.10 -21.36 -20.05
CA ASP A 72 15.97 -21.63 -18.62
C ASP A 72 16.56 -20.47 -17.80
N PRO A 73 15.87 -19.98 -16.77
CA PRO A 73 16.42 -19.05 -15.79
C PRO A 73 17.65 -19.64 -15.08
N PHE A 74 18.73 -18.87 -14.95
CA PHE A 74 19.90 -19.27 -14.16
C PHE A 74 20.39 -18.20 -13.19
N LEU A 75 19.88 -16.96 -13.30
CA LEU A 75 20.06 -15.90 -12.32
C LEU A 75 18.73 -15.22 -12.04
N PHE A 76 18.59 -14.74 -10.81
CA PHE A 76 17.39 -14.10 -10.32
C PHE A 76 17.73 -12.84 -9.56
N ASP A 77 16.85 -11.84 -9.67
CA ASP A 77 16.91 -10.59 -8.91
C ASP A 77 15.66 -10.45 -8.03
N ASN A 78 15.83 -9.80 -6.88
CA ASN A 78 14.72 -9.45 -6.01
C ASN A 78 14.19 -8.07 -6.38
N VAL A 79 12.93 -8.00 -6.81
CA VAL A 79 12.29 -6.74 -7.19
C VAL A 79 11.07 -6.48 -6.30
N ALA A 80 10.90 -5.23 -5.88
CA ALA A 80 9.73 -4.79 -5.15
C ALA A 80 8.54 -4.70 -6.10
N VAL A 81 7.48 -5.46 -5.85
CA VAL A 81 6.23 -5.44 -6.61
C VAL A 81 5.07 -5.02 -5.72
N LEU A 82 4.11 -4.30 -6.29
CA LEU A 82 2.86 -3.98 -5.61
C LEU A 82 1.89 -5.16 -5.75
N ALA A 83 1.61 -5.85 -4.66
CA ALA A 83 0.68 -6.97 -4.59
C ALA A 83 -0.64 -6.53 -3.98
N LYS A 84 -1.76 -6.94 -4.57
CA LYS A 84 -3.08 -6.72 -3.98
C LYS A 84 -3.18 -7.50 -2.66
N VAL A 85 -3.68 -6.83 -1.63
CA VAL A 85 -4.08 -7.45 -0.36
C VAL A 85 -5.28 -8.35 -0.67
N SER A 86 -5.09 -9.67 -0.56
CA SER A 86 -6.19 -10.64 -0.52
C SER A 86 -6.72 -10.73 0.92
N ASP A 87 -7.88 -11.36 1.11
CA ASP A 87 -8.61 -11.46 2.39
C ASP A 87 -7.80 -12.02 3.59
N ASP A 88 -6.57 -12.51 3.35
CA ASP A 88 -5.64 -13.01 4.36
C ASP A 88 -4.70 -11.94 4.94
N VAL A 89 -4.67 -10.72 4.38
CA VAL A 89 -3.85 -9.62 4.89
C VAL A 89 -4.76 -8.70 5.73
N PRO A 90 -4.44 -8.46 7.01
CA PRO A 90 -5.31 -7.72 7.88
C PRO A 90 -5.47 -6.25 7.44
N PHE A 91 -6.69 -5.74 7.65
CA PHE A 91 -7.04 -4.32 7.54
C PHE A 91 -6.11 -3.45 8.39
#